data_AF-A0A4U3AAB9-F1
#
_entry.id   AF-A0A4U3AAB9-F1
#
_cell.length_a   1.000
_cell.length_b   1.000
_cell.length_c   1.000
_cell.angle_alpha   90.00
_cell.angle_beta   90.00
_cell.angle_gamma   90.00
#
_symmetry.space_group_name_H-M   'P 1'
#
loop_
_entity.id
_entity.type
_entity.pdbx_description
1 polymer ?
#
loop_
_entity_poly.entity_id
_entity_poly.type
_entity_poly.pdbx_seq_one_letter_code
_entity_poly.pdbx_strand_id
1 'polypeptide(L)'
;MRNTQFKIIEAVKEGRRKVHPILAVILAIAFLTLGEFFMLFMLFLPKADTSFVKAIYNNIEMILTFGGAIFFIFLWIRFVEKRSFSSIGFWKVQWMRKYLRGALIGFVFISIPVIVLILTGIVKLQMQQITATAIFGIVGSLIAFLIQGATEEIIVRGWLFPVISVRSRIWVGIIVTSFLFGFLHLLNPGITILSISNIILVGVFAAFYVLKDSSLWGICAWHSIWNWAQYNVYGFAVSGMTIYSTPLFKPVTNGNEVLHGGSFGIEGSIITTIMLSIASIVLWRQLWGRRAKQRDFS
;
A
#
# COMPACT_ATOMS: atom_id res chain seq x y z
N MET A 1 -4.98 25.09 -9.10
CA MET A 1 -3.84 25.15 -8.16
C MET A 1 -2.57 24.89 -8.97
N ARG A 2 -1.57 25.79 -8.96
CA ARG A 2 -0.36 25.65 -9.79
C ARG A 2 0.51 24.47 -9.31
N ASN A 3 1.08 23.71 -10.24
CA ASN A 3 1.86 22.48 -10.02
C ASN A 3 3.29 22.69 -9.48
N THR A 4 3.64 23.88 -9.00
CA THR A 4 5.03 24.29 -8.66
C THR A 4 5.35 24.23 -7.17
N GLN A 5 4.82 23.26 -6.41
CA GLN A 5 4.91 23.30 -4.93
C GLN A 5 5.28 21.98 -4.24
N PHE A 6 5.37 20.86 -4.96
CA PHE A 6 5.71 19.57 -4.35
C PHE A 6 6.85 18.91 -5.10
N LYS A 7 7.97 18.67 -4.39
CA LYS A 7 9.20 18.13 -4.98
C LYS A 7 8.98 16.85 -5.78
N ILE A 8 8.13 15.94 -5.29
CA ILE A 8 7.83 14.68 -5.98
C ILE A 8 7.11 14.89 -7.32
N ILE A 9 6.27 15.92 -7.42
CA ILE A 9 5.58 16.29 -8.66
C ILE A 9 6.56 16.95 -9.62
N GLU A 10 7.40 17.85 -9.12
CA GLU A 10 8.37 18.57 -9.95
C GLU A 10 9.44 17.66 -10.53
N ALA A 11 9.87 16.63 -9.79
CA ALA A 11 10.88 15.67 -10.23
C ALA A 11 10.50 14.90 -11.52
N VAL A 12 9.20 14.81 -11.86
CA VAL A 12 8.77 14.22 -13.14
C VAL A 12 9.19 15.09 -14.33
N LYS A 13 9.32 16.41 -14.16
CA LYS A 13 9.73 17.33 -15.23
C LYS A 13 11.18 17.12 -15.67
N GLU A 14 11.99 16.44 -14.87
CA GLU A 14 13.37 16.04 -15.22
C GLU A 14 13.40 14.99 -16.37
N GLY A 15 12.30 14.26 -16.57
CA GLY A 15 12.20 13.23 -17.60
C GLY A 15 12.18 13.80 -19.02
N ARG A 16 12.91 13.15 -19.94
CA ARG A 16 12.96 13.56 -21.35
C ARG A 16 11.66 13.25 -22.10
N ARG A 17 11.01 12.14 -21.75
CA ARG A 17 9.71 11.74 -22.31
C ARG A 17 8.60 12.09 -21.36
N LYS A 18 7.63 12.86 -21.85
CA LYS A 18 6.42 13.19 -21.10
C LYS A 18 5.37 12.13 -21.46
N VAL A 19 4.89 11.31 -20.53
CA VAL A 19 3.87 10.24 -20.75
C VAL A 19 2.43 10.75 -20.64
N HIS A 20 1.58 10.57 -21.67
CA HIS A 20 0.18 11.03 -21.61
C HIS A 20 -0.60 10.39 -20.43
N PRO A 21 -1.47 11.10 -19.69
CA PRO A 21 -2.12 10.57 -18.48
C PRO A 21 -2.88 9.25 -18.68
N ILE A 22 -3.63 9.12 -19.79
CA ILE A 22 -4.37 7.88 -20.11
C ILE A 22 -3.39 6.72 -20.33
N LEU A 23 -2.33 6.95 -21.10
CA LEU A 23 -1.29 5.95 -21.33
C LEU A 23 -0.58 5.58 -20.02
N ALA A 24 -0.41 6.53 -19.10
CA ALA A 24 0.20 6.26 -17.80
C ALA A 24 -0.65 5.30 -16.97
N VAL A 25 -1.99 5.44 -16.98
CA VAL A 25 -2.88 4.50 -16.29
C VAL A 25 -2.77 3.09 -16.90
N ILE A 26 -2.78 2.99 -18.24
CA ILE A 26 -2.63 1.70 -18.94
C ILE A 26 -1.28 1.05 -18.60
N LEU A 27 -0.20 1.83 -18.60
CA LEU A 27 1.14 1.35 -18.26
C LEU A 27 1.25 0.92 -16.80
N ALA A 28 0.58 1.60 -15.86
CA ALA A 28 0.57 1.19 -14.46
C ALA A 28 -0.03 -0.21 -14.29
N ILE A 29 -1.15 -0.48 -14.98
CA ILE A 29 -1.76 -1.82 -15.02
C ILE A 29 -0.82 -2.81 -15.71
N ALA A 30 -0.25 -2.42 -16.85
CA ALA A 30 0.69 -3.28 -17.58
C ALA A 30 1.92 -3.67 -16.75
N PHE A 31 2.50 -2.77 -15.94
CA PHE A 31 3.64 -3.11 -15.08
C PHE A 31 3.27 -4.15 -14.02
N LEU A 32 2.07 -4.05 -13.43
CA LEU A 32 1.57 -5.03 -12.47
C LEU A 32 1.38 -6.39 -13.13
N THR A 33 0.68 -6.43 -14.27
CA THR A 33 0.45 -7.68 -15.03
C THR A 33 1.75 -8.27 -15.56
N LEU A 34 2.70 -7.45 -16.00
CA LEU A 34 4.01 -7.94 -16.46
C LEU A 34 4.81 -8.59 -15.32
N GLY A 35 4.63 -8.13 -14.08
CA GLY A 35 5.22 -8.74 -12.90
C GLY A 35 4.83 -10.20 -12.73
N GLU A 36 3.61 -10.60 -13.09
CA GLU A 36 3.14 -11.98 -13.01
C GLU A 36 3.97 -12.94 -13.87
N PHE A 37 4.61 -12.48 -14.96
CA PHE A 37 5.49 -13.36 -15.75
C PHE A 37 6.71 -13.86 -14.97
N PHE A 38 7.11 -13.18 -13.89
CA PHE A 38 8.20 -13.66 -13.03
C PHE A 38 7.78 -14.91 -12.26
N MET A 39 6.48 -15.22 -12.16
CA MET A 39 6.01 -16.49 -11.62
C MET A 39 6.47 -17.70 -12.43
N LEU A 40 6.87 -17.52 -13.70
CA LEU A 40 7.49 -18.60 -14.49
C LEU A 40 8.79 -19.13 -13.84
N PHE A 41 9.47 -18.34 -13.00
CA PHE A 41 10.63 -18.82 -12.24
C PHE A 41 10.26 -19.90 -11.22
N MET A 42 8.99 -19.97 -10.78
CA MET A 42 8.50 -21.04 -9.89
C MET A 42 8.57 -22.42 -10.54
N LEU A 43 8.57 -22.51 -11.89
CA LEU A 43 8.69 -23.78 -12.62
C LEU A 43 10.02 -24.48 -12.41
N PHE A 44 11.06 -23.75 -11.96
CA PHE A 44 12.37 -24.31 -11.65
C PHE A 44 12.51 -24.77 -10.20
N LEU A 45 11.50 -24.52 -9.36
CA LEU A 45 11.50 -24.97 -7.97
C LEU A 45 10.92 -26.40 -7.85
N PRO A 46 11.41 -27.21 -6.90
CA PRO A 46 10.86 -28.54 -6.64
C PRO A 46 9.40 -28.47 -6.16
N LYS A 47 8.71 -29.61 -6.08
CA LYS A 47 7.31 -29.62 -5.60
C LYS A 47 7.23 -29.28 -4.11
N ALA A 48 6.20 -28.52 -3.74
CA ALA A 48 5.95 -28.13 -2.36
C ALA A 48 5.12 -29.20 -1.63
N ASP A 49 5.79 -30.18 -1.03
CA ASP A 49 5.13 -31.34 -0.42
C ASP A 49 4.70 -31.12 1.04
N THR A 50 5.22 -30.09 1.72
CA THR A 50 4.89 -29.78 3.12
C THR A 50 4.23 -28.42 3.26
N SER A 51 3.45 -28.21 4.33
CA SER A 51 2.85 -26.91 4.65
C SER A 51 3.90 -25.81 4.83
N PHE A 52 5.06 -26.14 5.39
CA PHE A 52 6.18 -25.21 5.53
C PHE A 52 6.74 -24.75 4.19
N VAL A 53 6.96 -25.68 3.25
CA VAL A 53 7.48 -25.33 1.92
C VAL A 53 6.43 -24.53 1.13
N LYS A 54 5.15 -24.86 1.25
CA LYS A 54 4.04 -24.06 0.67
C LYS A 54 4.02 -22.62 1.19
N ALA A 55 4.32 -22.41 2.47
CA ALA A 55 4.44 -21.09 3.07
C ALA A 55 5.56 -20.26 2.45
N ILE A 56 6.73 -20.88 2.30
CA ILE A 56 7.88 -20.26 1.62
C ILE A 56 7.53 -19.91 0.18
N TYR A 57 6.85 -20.82 -0.53
CA TYR A 57 6.52 -20.63 -1.94
C TYR A 57 5.58 -19.45 -2.12
N ASN A 58 4.55 -19.30 -1.28
CA ASN A 58 3.68 -18.12 -1.33
C ASN A 58 4.44 -16.81 -1.13
N ASN A 59 5.41 -16.77 -0.22
CA ASN A 59 6.25 -15.59 -0.04
C ASN A 59 7.11 -15.33 -1.29
N ILE A 60 7.68 -16.38 -1.92
CA ILE A 60 8.44 -16.25 -3.16
C ILE A 60 7.55 -15.77 -4.31
N GLU A 61 6.34 -16.31 -4.46
CA GLU A 61 5.37 -15.90 -5.47
C GLU A 61 5.03 -14.40 -5.35
N MET A 62 4.78 -13.94 -4.12
CA MET A 62 4.55 -12.52 -3.84
C MET A 62 5.80 -11.68 -4.16
N ILE A 63 6.99 -12.12 -3.76
CA ILE A 63 8.25 -11.43 -4.08
C ILE A 63 8.49 -11.36 -5.60
N LEU A 64 8.25 -12.44 -6.34
CA LEU A 64 8.47 -12.51 -7.78
C LEU A 64 7.47 -11.62 -8.52
N THR A 65 6.19 -11.71 -8.20
CA THR A 65 5.13 -10.93 -8.86
C THR A 65 5.36 -9.43 -8.66
N PHE A 66 5.48 -8.98 -7.41
CA PHE A 66 5.63 -7.57 -7.10
C PHE A 66 7.04 -7.05 -7.41
N GLY A 67 8.08 -7.86 -7.18
CA GLY A 67 9.46 -7.54 -7.57
C GLY A 67 9.64 -7.42 -9.09
N GLY A 68 8.97 -8.27 -9.87
CA GLY A 68 8.91 -8.18 -11.33
C GLY A 68 8.25 -6.86 -11.79
N ALA A 69 7.17 -6.45 -11.13
CA ALA A 69 6.53 -5.17 -11.43
C ALA A 69 7.46 -3.97 -11.13
N ILE A 70 8.20 -4.00 -10.00
CA ILE A 70 9.26 -3.01 -9.70
C ILE A 70 10.33 -3.00 -10.79
N PHE A 71 10.76 -4.18 -11.24
CA PHE A 71 11.76 -4.32 -12.29
C PHE A 71 11.30 -3.61 -13.59
N PHE A 72 10.09 -3.88 -14.07
CA PHE A 72 9.58 -3.27 -15.29
C PHE A 72 9.40 -1.75 -15.20
N ILE A 73 8.87 -1.23 -14.08
CA ILE A 73 8.74 0.22 -13.91
C ILE A 73 10.11 0.90 -13.80
N PHE A 74 11.11 0.25 -13.19
CA PHE A 74 12.47 0.79 -13.14
C PHE A 74 13.15 0.78 -14.51
N LEU A 75 12.94 -0.25 -15.33
CA LEU A 75 13.37 -0.23 -16.73
C LEU A 75 12.74 0.95 -17.48
N TRP A 76 11.43 1.15 -17.32
CA TRP A 76 10.73 2.27 -17.95
C TRP A 76 11.30 3.63 -17.52
N ILE A 77 11.45 3.86 -16.22
CA ILE A 77 12.00 5.11 -15.67
C ILE A 77 13.42 5.37 -16.20
N ARG A 78 14.28 4.35 -16.20
CA ARG A 78 15.70 4.49 -16.55
C ARG A 78 15.96 4.64 -18.04
N PHE A 79 15.26 3.87 -18.87
CA PHE A 79 15.54 3.77 -20.30
C PHE A 79 14.58 4.60 -21.17
N VAL A 80 13.30 4.73 -20.76
CA VAL A 80 12.28 5.47 -21.53
C VAL A 80 12.17 6.92 -21.05
N GLU A 81 11.95 7.13 -19.75
CA GLU A 81 11.84 8.49 -19.19
C GLU A 81 13.20 9.17 -18.99
N LYS A 82 14.26 8.37 -18.86
CA LYS A 82 15.66 8.81 -18.68
C LYS A 82 15.82 9.74 -17.46
N ARG A 83 15.13 9.43 -16.35
CA ARG A 83 15.26 10.14 -15.07
C ARG A 83 15.80 9.24 -13.97
N SER A 84 16.25 9.85 -12.86
CA SER A 84 16.82 9.13 -11.72
C SER A 84 15.76 8.33 -10.96
N PHE A 85 16.12 7.19 -10.36
CA PHE A 85 15.21 6.46 -9.46
C PHE A 85 14.83 7.26 -8.22
N SER A 86 15.66 8.20 -7.77
CA SER A 86 15.29 9.07 -6.65
C SER A 86 14.10 9.99 -6.98
N SER A 87 13.84 10.26 -8.27
CA SER A 87 12.77 11.16 -8.71
C SER A 87 11.35 10.68 -8.38
N ILE A 88 11.14 9.39 -8.09
CA ILE A 88 9.84 8.88 -7.63
C ILE A 88 9.62 9.08 -6.13
N GLY A 89 10.54 9.72 -5.41
CA GLY A 89 10.40 10.01 -3.97
C GLY A 89 11.37 9.26 -3.05
N PHE A 90 12.31 8.49 -3.61
CA PHE A 90 13.39 7.83 -2.86
C PHE A 90 14.60 8.75 -2.65
N TRP A 91 14.36 9.91 -2.06
CA TRP A 91 15.42 10.83 -1.67
C TRP A 91 16.19 10.26 -0.46
N LYS A 92 17.52 10.42 -0.43
CA LYS A 92 18.36 9.97 0.70
C LYS A 92 18.20 10.81 1.96
N VAL A 93 17.53 11.96 1.90
CA VAL A 93 17.38 12.87 3.05
C VAL A 93 16.44 12.26 4.08
N GLN A 94 16.99 11.92 5.26
CA GLN A 94 16.26 11.35 6.40
C GLN A 94 15.46 10.07 6.06
N TRP A 95 15.89 9.30 5.06
CA TRP A 95 15.14 8.16 4.55
C TRP A 95 14.81 7.13 5.64
N MET A 96 15.79 6.80 6.48
CA MET A 96 15.61 5.82 7.57
C MET A 96 14.60 6.31 8.61
N ARG A 97 14.67 7.59 8.99
CA ARG A 97 13.69 8.19 9.92
C ARG A 97 12.28 8.18 9.34
N LYS A 98 12.13 8.52 8.04
CA LYS A 98 10.84 8.48 7.36
C LYS A 98 10.29 7.06 7.28
N TYR A 99 11.15 6.09 6.96
CA TYR A 99 10.80 4.68 6.88
C TYR A 99 10.34 4.13 8.23
N LEU A 100 11.14 4.29 9.29
CA LEU A 100 10.80 3.82 10.64
C LEU A 100 9.54 4.50 11.18
N ARG A 101 9.36 5.80 10.92
CA ARG A 101 8.12 6.50 11.27
C ARG A 101 6.94 5.95 10.48
N GLY A 102 7.10 5.69 9.19
CA GLY A 102 6.08 5.06 8.34
C GLY A 102 5.65 3.71 8.88
N ALA A 103 6.62 2.83 9.17
CA ALA A 103 6.41 1.52 9.77
C ALA A 103 5.65 1.60 11.10
N LEU A 104 6.10 2.46 12.02
CA LEU A 104 5.43 2.64 13.31
C LEU A 104 3.99 3.15 13.14
N ILE A 105 3.79 4.16 12.30
CA ILE A 105 2.45 4.68 12.01
C ILE A 105 1.59 3.58 11.38
N GLY A 106 2.11 2.79 10.43
CA GLY A 106 1.38 1.69 9.78
C GLY A 106 0.89 0.68 10.79
N PHE A 107 1.79 0.21 11.66
CA PHE A 107 1.45 -0.71 12.74
C PHE A 107 0.37 -0.15 13.67
N VAL A 108 0.53 1.10 14.14
CA VAL A 108 -0.46 1.76 15.01
C VAL A 108 -1.81 1.89 14.32
N PHE A 109 -1.80 2.27 13.04
CA PHE A 109 -3.01 2.47 12.26
C PHE A 109 -3.82 1.19 12.14
N ILE A 110 -3.22 0.04 11.81
CA ILE A 110 -3.96 -1.23 11.80
C ILE A 110 -4.33 -1.73 13.20
N SER A 111 -3.53 -1.40 14.23
CA SER A 111 -3.82 -1.77 15.61
C SER A 111 -5.10 -1.11 16.15
N ILE A 112 -5.37 0.15 15.78
CA ILE A 112 -6.52 0.92 16.29
C ILE A 112 -7.86 0.20 16.08
N PRO A 113 -8.27 -0.17 14.85
CA PRO A 113 -9.54 -0.86 14.64
C PRO A 113 -9.58 -2.22 15.35
N VAL A 114 -8.48 -2.96 15.39
CA VAL A 114 -8.40 -4.23 16.12
C VAL A 114 -8.62 -4.03 17.63
N ILE A 115 -7.97 -3.04 18.24
CA ILE A 115 -8.13 -2.72 19.66
C ILE A 115 -9.57 -2.31 19.96
N VAL A 116 -10.19 -1.46 19.13
CA VAL A 116 -11.60 -1.07 19.29
C VAL A 116 -12.51 -2.30 19.26
N LEU A 117 -12.26 -3.24 18.36
CA LEU A 117 -13.04 -4.48 18.24
C LEU A 117 -12.84 -5.44 19.42
N ILE A 118 -11.64 -5.48 20.00
CA ILE A 118 -11.36 -6.24 21.22
C ILE A 118 -12.10 -5.63 22.41
N LEU A 119 -12.01 -4.30 22.59
CA LEU A 119 -12.63 -3.58 23.70
C LEU A 119 -14.16 -3.67 23.68
N THR A 120 -14.75 -3.77 22.49
CA THR A 120 -16.20 -3.95 22.30
C THR A 120 -16.65 -5.41 22.38
N GLY A 121 -15.71 -6.36 22.54
CA GLY A 121 -16.01 -7.79 22.61
C GLY A 121 -16.41 -8.44 21.28
N ILE A 122 -16.34 -7.69 20.18
CA ILE A 122 -16.67 -8.15 18.82
C ILE A 122 -15.61 -9.12 18.31
N VAL A 123 -14.34 -8.89 18.66
CA VAL A 123 -13.21 -9.73 18.27
C VAL A 123 -12.53 -10.30 19.51
N LYS A 124 -12.26 -11.60 19.49
CA LYS A 124 -11.33 -12.26 20.41
C LYS A 124 -10.14 -12.80 19.64
N LEU A 125 -8.93 -12.46 20.06
CA LEU A 125 -7.70 -12.98 19.47
C LEU A 125 -7.26 -14.25 20.20
N GLN A 126 -7.24 -15.38 19.48
CA GLN A 126 -6.74 -16.64 20.00
C GLN A 126 -5.29 -16.82 19.60
N MET A 127 -4.40 -16.93 20.58
CA MET A 127 -2.97 -17.16 20.33
C MET A 127 -2.77 -18.50 19.63
N GLN A 128 -2.04 -18.48 18.51
CA GLN A 128 -1.68 -19.70 17.79
C GLN A 128 -0.44 -20.36 18.41
N GLN A 129 -0.25 -21.64 18.10
CA GLN A 129 0.94 -22.38 18.52
C GLN A 129 2.20 -21.75 17.90
N ILE A 130 3.08 -21.23 18.75
CA ILE A 130 4.35 -20.65 18.32
C ILE A 130 5.35 -21.78 18.08
N THR A 131 5.46 -22.19 16.82
CA THR A 131 6.49 -23.12 16.35
C THR A 131 7.61 -22.36 15.66
N ALA A 132 8.80 -22.95 15.54
CA ALA A 132 9.90 -22.37 14.76
C ALA A 132 9.45 -22.07 13.32
N THR A 133 8.70 -22.99 12.71
CA THR A 133 8.07 -22.83 11.40
C THR A 133 7.17 -21.59 11.32
N ALA A 134 6.33 -21.35 12.32
CA ALA A 134 5.47 -20.17 12.35
C ALA A 134 6.30 -18.88 12.43
N ILE A 135 7.35 -18.85 13.26
CA ILE A 135 8.26 -17.70 13.38
C ILE A 135 8.96 -17.43 12.03
N PHE A 136 9.53 -18.46 11.40
CA PHE A 136 10.15 -18.33 10.09
C PHE A 136 9.16 -17.86 9.02
N GLY A 137 7.92 -18.34 9.06
CA GLY A 137 6.85 -17.89 8.16
C GLY A 137 6.52 -16.40 8.34
N ILE A 138 6.37 -15.94 9.58
CA ILE A 138 6.08 -14.54 9.92
C ILE A 138 7.24 -13.60 9.52
N VAL A 139 8.48 -14.00 9.77
CA VAL A 139 9.66 -13.20 9.41
C VAL A 139 9.88 -13.21 7.89
N GLY A 140 9.68 -14.36 7.24
CA GLY A 140 9.78 -14.50 5.78
C GLY A 140 8.72 -13.67 5.05
N SER A 141 7.48 -13.66 5.55
CA SER A 141 6.40 -12.88 4.94
C SER A 141 6.60 -11.37 5.09
N LEU A 142 7.34 -10.92 6.12
CA LEU A 142 7.68 -9.51 6.27
C LEU A 142 8.41 -9.00 5.02
N ILE A 143 9.42 -9.73 4.53
CA ILE A 143 10.16 -9.35 3.32
C ILE A 143 9.22 -9.27 2.12
N ALA A 144 8.33 -10.25 1.98
CA ALA A 144 7.39 -10.30 0.88
C ALA A 144 6.41 -9.11 0.93
N PHE A 145 5.86 -8.77 2.10
CA PHE A 145 4.99 -7.60 2.29
C PHE A 145 5.72 -6.27 2.12
N LEU A 146 6.99 -6.18 2.52
CA LEU A 146 7.84 -5.01 2.26
C LEU A 146 7.97 -4.76 0.76
N ILE A 147 8.05 -5.81 -0.06
CA ILE A 147 8.10 -5.70 -1.52
C ILE A 147 6.70 -5.40 -2.08
N GLN A 148 5.67 -6.12 -1.65
CA GLN A 148 4.29 -5.94 -2.12
C GLN A 148 3.79 -4.52 -1.86
N GLY A 149 3.79 -4.07 -0.60
CA GLY A 149 3.31 -2.74 -0.23
C GLY A 149 4.16 -1.63 -0.87
N ALA A 150 5.48 -1.81 -1.00
CA ALA A 150 6.32 -0.85 -1.70
C ALA A 150 6.00 -0.77 -3.20
N THR A 151 5.73 -1.90 -3.86
CA THR A 151 5.45 -1.96 -5.30
C THR A 151 4.21 -1.16 -5.66
N GLU A 152 3.13 -1.36 -4.92
CA GLU A 152 1.88 -0.63 -5.14
C GLU A 152 2.07 0.88 -4.95
N GLU A 153 2.79 1.29 -3.91
CA GLU A 153 3.10 2.71 -3.69
C GLU A 153 4.05 3.28 -4.75
N ILE A 154 5.05 2.52 -5.21
CA ILE A 154 5.97 2.92 -6.27
C ILE A 154 5.22 3.21 -7.57
N ILE A 155 4.35 2.28 -8.00
CA ILE A 155 3.62 2.40 -9.25
C ILE A 155 2.57 3.50 -9.15
N VAL A 156 1.75 3.47 -8.10
CA VAL A 156 0.57 4.33 -7.99
C VAL A 156 0.93 5.73 -7.48
N ARG A 157 1.69 5.84 -6.37
CA ARG A 157 1.99 7.14 -5.72
C ARG A 157 3.33 7.72 -6.17
N GLY A 158 4.30 6.87 -6.49
CA GLY A 158 5.65 7.27 -6.91
C GLY A 158 5.73 7.72 -8.34
N TRP A 159 5.06 6.99 -9.22
CA TRP A 159 5.16 7.19 -10.66
C TRP A 159 3.89 7.78 -11.26
N LEU A 160 2.76 7.09 -11.15
CA LEU A 160 1.51 7.48 -11.81
C LEU A 160 0.96 8.81 -11.28
N PHE A 161 0.86 8.96 -9.96
CA PHE A 161 0.30 10.15 -9.33
C PHE A 161 1.02 11.45 -9.75
N PRO A 162 2.37 11.55 -9.68
CA PRO A 162 3.11 12.69 -10.19
C PRO A 162 2.94 12.93 -11.70
N VAL A 163 2.95 11.86 -12.52
CA VAL A 163 2.78 11.96 -13.99
C VAL A 163 1.44 12.58 -14.38
N ILE A 164 0.35 12.14 -13.75
CA ILE A 164 -0.98 12.72 -13.95
C ILE A 164 -1.03 14.16 -13.44
N SER A 165 -0.51 14.39 -12.23
CA SER A 165 -0.58 15.68 -11.55
C SER A 165 0.12 16.80 -12.32
N VAL A 166 1.33 16.54 -12.86
CA VAL A 166 2.10 17.55 -13.63
C VAL A 166 1.34 18.07 -14.85
N ARG A 167 0.55 17.22 -15.50
CA ARG A 167 -0.18 17.55 -16.74
C ARG A 167 -1.60 18.03 -16.54
N SER A 168 -2.14 17.84 -15.35
CA SER A 168 -3.51 18.21 -15.04
C SER A 168 -3.51 19.10 -13.80
N ARG A 169 -4.03 18.59 -12.68
CA ARG A 169 -4.06 19.26 -11.37
C ARG A 169 -3.79 18.18 -10.32
N ILE A 170 -3.18 18.57 -9.20
CA ILE A 170 -2.88 17.65 -8.08
C ILE A 170 -4.12 16.86 -7.63
N TRP A 171 -5.28 17.52 -7.55
CA TRP A 171 -6.52 16.84 -7.14
C TRP A 171 -7.00 15.81 -8.17
N VAL A 172 -6.76 16.02 -9.47
CA VAL A 172 -7.06 15.01 -10.51
C VAL A 172 -6.15 13.81 -10.32
N GLY A 173 -4.86 14.05 -10.05
CA GLY A 173 -3.92 12.99 -9.68
C GLY A 173 -4.42 12.17 -8.49
N ILE A 174 -4.81 12.84 -7.40
CA ILE A 174 -5.34 12.17 -6.19
C ILE A 174 -6.55 11.31 -6.53
N ILE A 175 -7.55 11.86 -7.21
CA ILE A 175 -8.78 11.12 -7.55
C ILE A 175 -8.46 9.93 -8.44
N VAL A 176 -7.77 10.14 -9.57
CA VAL A 176 -7.52 9.07 -10.53
C VAL A 176 -6.71 7.93 -9.91
N THR A 177 -5.66 8.23 -9.14
CA THR A 177 -4.87 7.16 -8.54
C THR A 177 -5.57 6.48 -7.37
N SER A 178 -6.44 7.18 -6.64
CA SER A 178 -7.24 6.57 -5.56
C SER A 178 -8.31 5.63 -6.09
N PHE A 179 -9.02 6.04 -7.15
CA PHE A 179 -10.02 5.18 -7.80
C PHE A 179 -9.36 4.01 -8.53
N LEU A 180 -8.25 4.23 -9.22
CA LEU A 180 -7.48 3.13 -9.81
C LEU A 180 -7.06 2.12 -8.74
N PHE A 181 -6.58 2.59 -7.59
CA PHE A 181 -6.20 1.71 -6.49
C PHE A 181 -7.39 0.86 -6.01
N GLY A 182 -8.58 1.44 -5.85
CA GLY A 182 -9.81 0.68 -5.58
C GLY A 182 -10.17 -0.32 -6.70
N PHE A 183 -10.03 0.08 -7.96
CA PHE A 183 -10.35 -0.78 -9.11
C PHE A 183 -9.44 -1.98 -9.25
N LEU A 184 -8.16 -1.85 -8.90
CA LEU A 184 -7.22 -2.97 -8.87
C LEU A 184 -7.62 -4.06 -7.86
N HIS A 185 -8.52 -3.76 -6.92
CA HIS A 185 -8.98 -4.71 -5.90
C HIS A 185 -10.37 -5.29 -6.19
N LEU A 186 -11.07 -4.87 -7.27
CA LEU A 186 -12.46 -5.30 -7.53
C LEU A 186 -12.65 -6.81 -7.67
N LEU A 187 -11.59 -7.54 -8.04
CA LEU A 187 -11.60 -8.98 -8.22
C LEU A 187 -11.17 -9.74 -6.95
N ASN A 188 -10.88 -9.04 -5.85
CA ASN A 188 -10.47 -9.68 -4.61
C ASN A 188 -11.65 -10.39 -3.94
N PRO A 189 -11.41 -11.51 -3.24
CA PRO A 189 -12.45 -12.17 -2.45
C PRO A 189 -13.04 -11.25 -1.37
N GLY A 190 -14.33 -11.40 -1.08
CA GLY A 190 -14.98 -10.65 0.01
C GLY A 190 -15.20 -9.17 -0.26
N ILE A 191 -15.06 -8.71 -1.51
CA ILE A 191 -15.35 -7.33 -1.91
C ILE A 191 -16.78 -6.92 -1.52
N THR A 192 -16.90 -5.74 -0.92
CA THR A 192 -18.15 -5.05 -0.63
C THR A 192 -18.04 -3.59 -1.07
N ILE A 193 -19.17 -2.88 -1.14
CA ILE A 193 -19.16 -1.42 -1.40
C ILE A 193 -18.32 -0.70 -0.34
N LEU A 194 -18.41 -1.12 0.92
CA LEU A 194 -17.66 -0.54 2.03
C LEU A 194 -16.14 -0.79 1.89
N SER A 195 -15.74 -2.03 1.54
CA SER A 195 -14.32 -2.34 1.39
C SER A 195 -13.69 -1.58 0.22
N ILE A 196 -14.34 -1.52 -0.94
CA ILE A 196 -13.85 -0.72 -2.08
C ILE A 196 -13.74 0.75 -1.70
N SER A 197 -14.76 1.29 -1.00
CA SER A 197 -14.73 2.68 -0.53
C SER A 197 -13.54 2.95 0.38
N ASN A 198 -13.20 2.01 1.26
CA ASN A 198 -12.02 2.09 2.12
C ASN A 198 -10.71 1.99 1.34
N ILE A 199 -10.59 1.11 0.33
CA ILE A 199 -9.40 1.05 -0.51
C ILE A 199 -9.20 2.37 -1.28
N ILE A 200 -10.28 2.97 -1.80
CA ILE A 200 -10.21 4.31 -2.42
C ILE A 200 -9.76 5.35 -1.38
N LEU A 201 -10.23 5.25 -0.14
CA LEU A 201 -9.84 6.16 0.94
C LEU A 201 -8.37 5.98 1.37
N VAL A 202 -7.83 4.75 1.35
CA VAL A 202 -6.38 4.47 1.45
C VAL A 202 -5.65 5.15 0.29
N GLY A 203 -6.21 5.09 -0.92
CA GLY A 203 -5.89 5.93 -2.08
C GLY A 203 -5.58 7.38 -1.72
N VAL A 204 -6.59 8.04 -1.17
CA VAL A 204 -6.57 9.47 -0.82
C VAL A 204 -5.57 9.75 0.30
N PHE A 205 -5.60 8.94 1.36
CA PHE A 205 -4.66 9.06 2.48
C PHE A 205 -3.21 8.98 2.02
N ALA A 206 -2.86 7.97 1.22
CA ALA A 206 -1.51 7.75 0.73
C ALA A 206 -1.03 8.91 -0.17
N ALA A 207 -1.91 9.44 -1.02
CA ALA A 207 -1.59 10.61 -1.84
C ALA A 207 -1.28 11.85 -0.98
N PHE A 208 -2.07 12.11 0.07
CA PHE A 208 -1.79 13.19 1.02
C PHE A 208 -0.51 12.96 1.82
N TYR A 209 -0.26 11.72 2.26
CA TYR A 209 0.96 11.35 2.97
C TYR A 209 2.18 11.69 2.12
N VAL A 210 2.20 11.24 0.87
CA VAL A 210 3.32 11.44 -0.06
C VAL A 210 3.52 12.92 -0.40
N LEU A 211 2.44 13.69 -0.58
CA LEU A 211 2.55 15.14 -0.76
C LEU A 211 3.19 15.82 0.45
N LYS A 212 2.80 15.45 1.66
CA LYS A 212 3.33 16.03 2.90
C LYS A 212 4.79 15.69 3.11
N ASP A 213 5.15 14.42 2.90
CA ASP A 213 6.52 13.94 3.13
C ASP A 213 7.46 14.19 1.96
N SER A 214 6.91 14.47 0.78
CA SER A 214 7.63 14.53 -0.49
C SER A 214 8.58 13.34 -0.69
N SER A 215 8.17 12.16 -0.23
CA SER A 215 8.99 10.94 -0.22
C SER A 215 8.13 9.69 -0.11
N LEU A 216 8.58 8.60 -0.74
CA LEU A 216 7.92 7.30 -0.68
C LEU A 216 8.32 6.45 0.52
N TRP A 217 9.51 6.64 1.10
CA TRP A 217 10.02 5.77 2.16
C TRP A 217 9.01 5.53 3.29
N GLY A 218 8.31 6.59 3.73
CA GLY A 218 7.32 6.50 4.79
C GLY A 218 6.04 5.77 4.37
N ILE A 219 5.50 6.05 3.18
CA ILE A 219 4.23 5.42 2.76
C ILE A 219 4.44 3.94 2.37
N CYS A 220 5.57 3.59 1.76
CA CYS A 220 5.92 2.21 1.46
C CYS A 220 6.00 1.39 2.75
N ALA A 221 6.69 1.92 3.78
CA ALA A 221 6.78 1.27 5.08
C ALA A 221 5.42 1.19 5.78
N TRP A 222 4.64 2.26 5.74
CA TRP A 222 3.29 2.30 6.33
C TRP A 222 2.40 1.20 5.76
N HIS A 223 2.33 1.11 4.42
CA HIS A 223 1.48 0.15 3.73
C HIS A 223 1.96 -1.28 3.96
N SER A 224 3.26 -1.53 3.81
CA SER A 224 3.82 -2.87 4.01
C SER A 224 3.60 -3.39 5.42
N ILE A 225 3.79 -2.54 6.44
CA ILE A 225 3.62 -2.94 7.83
C ILE A 225 2.14 -3.07 8.21
N TRP A 226 1.26 -2.23 7.66
CA TRP A 226 -0.18 -2.41 7.79
C TRP A 226 -0.59 -3.81 7.33
N ASN A 227 -0.24 -4.18 6.09
CA ASN A 227 -0.62 -5.46 5.48
C ASN A 227 -0.01 -6.65 6.24
N TRP A 228 1.29 -6.60 6.51
CA TRP A 228 1.98 -7.64 7.27
C TRP A 228 1.35 -7.83 8.66
N ALA A 229 1.09 -6.76 9.41
CA ALA A 229 0.54 -6.89 10.75
C ALA A 229 -0.93 -7.35 10.72
N GLN A 230 -1.74 -6.89 9.75
CA GLN A 230 -3.13 -7.35 9.60
C GLN A 230 -3.22 -8.87 9.51
N TYR A 231 -2.37 -9.49 8.70
CA TYR A 231 -2.32 -10.94 8.58
C TYR A 231 -1.44 -11.59 9.66
N ASN A 232 -0.14 -11.34 9.65
CA ASN A 232 0.81 -12.13 10.44
C ASN A 232 0.73 -11.88 11.95
N VAL A 233 0.26 -10.72 12.38
CA VAL A 233 0.02 -10.45 13.81
C VAL A 233 -1.42 -10.81 14.15
N TYR A 234 -2.40 -10.15 13.53
CA TYR A 234 -3.80 -10.24 13.96
C TYR A 234 -4.62 -11.37 13.32
N GLY A 235 -4.13 -11.97 12.24
CA GLY A 235 -4.76 -13.11 11.55
C GLY A 235 -5.95 -12.76 10.67
N PHE A 236 -6.14 -11.48 10.33
CA PHE A 236 -7.17 -11.07 9.37
C PHE A 236 -6.64 -11.19 7.94
N ALA A 237 -7.51 -11.53 6.98
CA ALA A 237 -7.17 -11.48 5.56
C ALA A 237 -6.73 -10.06 5.15
N VAL A 238 -5.80 -9.93 4.20
CA VAL A 238 -5.37 -8.63 3.64
C VAL A 238 -6.13 -8.39 2.36
N SER A 239 -7.10 -7.48 2.40
CA SER A 239 -7.96 -7.19 1.26
C SER A 239 -8.56 -8.45 0.61
N GLY A 240 -9.04 -9.38 1.42
CA GLY A 240 -9.62 -10.66 0.98
C GLY A 240 -8.61 -11.78 0.71
N MET A 241 -7.31 -11.49 0.73
CA MET A 241 -6.27 -12.47 0.48
C MET A 241 -5.75 -13.08 1.79
N THR A 242 -5.63 -14.40 1.80
CA THR A 242 -4.98 -15.16 2.87
C THR A 242 -3.65 -15.71 2.39
N ILE A 243 -2.63 -15.69 3.26
CA ILE A 243 -1.31 -16.25 2.94
C ILE A 243 -1.21 -17.63 3.56
N TYR A 244 -0.48 -18.55 2.94
CA TYR A 244 -0.15 -19.84 3.57
C TYR A 244 0.89 -19.68 4.67
N SER A 245 0.63 -18.90 5.71
CA SER A 245 1.45 -18.84 6.93
C SER A 245 0.58 -18.82 8.18
N THR A 246 1.10 -19.35 9.29
CA THR A 246 0.41 -19.32 10.58
C THR A 246 0.62 -17.96 11.22
N PRO A 247 -0.42 -17.12 11.37
CA PRO A 247 -0.31 -15.84 12.07
C PRO A 247 -0.14 -16.05 13.58
N LEU A 248 0.31 -15.01 14.29
CA LEU A 248 0.48 -15.05 15.75
C LEU A 248 -0.86 -15.24 16.47
N PHE A 249 -1.89 -14.54 16.01
CA PHE A 249 -3.26 -14.67 16.50
C PHE A 249 -4.20 -15.14 15.39
N LYS A 250 -5.24 -15.87 15.78
CA LYS A 250 -6.41 -16.14 14.96
C LYS A 250 -7.59 -15.33 15.51
N PRO A 251 -8.22 -14.47 14.71
CA PRO A 251 -9.37 -13.70 15.16
C PRO A 251 -10.61 -14.59 15.17
N VAL A 252 -11.34 -14.55 16.27
CA VAL A 252 -12.71 -15.05 16.37
C VAL A 252 -13.62 -13.84 16.39
N THR A 253 -14.36 -13.65 15.31
CA THR A 253 -15.24 -12.52 15.09
C THR A 253 -16.68 -12.89 15.41
N ASN A 254 -17.39 -12.02 16.10
CA ASN A 254 -18.84 -12.11 16.31
C ASN A 254 -19.52 -10.83 15.79
N GLY A 255 -20.83 -10.86 15.58
CA GLY A 255 -21.59 -9.67 15.20
C GLY A 255 -21.51 -9.33 13.71
N ASN A 256 -21.76 -8.06 13.38
CA ASN A 256 -21.93 -7.62 12.00
C ASN A 256 -20.58 -7.38 11.30
N GLU A 257 -20.43 -7.94 10.09
CA GLU A 257 -19.25 -7.79 9.25
C GLU A 257 -18.90 -6.34 8.91
N VAL A 258 -19.85 -5.40 8.96
CA VAL A 258 -19.58 -3.96 8.82
C VAL A 258 -18.57 -3.46 9.86
N LEU A 259 -18.50 -4.09 11.04
CA LEU A 259 -17.60 -3.68 12.12
C LEU A 259 -16.19 -4.26 11.99
N HIS A 260 -16.05 -5.49 11.51
CA HIS A 260 -14.75 -6.18 11.43
C HIS A 260 -14.28 -6.48 10.00
N GLY A 261 -15.07 -6.11 8.99
CA GLY A 261 -14.78 -6.22 7.57
C GLY A 261 -14.92 -7.62 6.95
N GLY A 262 -15.55 -8.57 7.65
CA GLY A 262 -15.87 -9.90 7.12
C GLY A 262 -14.66 -10.65 6.56
N SER A 263 -14.87 -11.34 5.43
CA SER A 263 -13.82 -12.07 4.72
C SER A 263 -12.78 -11.18 4.03
N PHE A 264 -13.08 -9.88 3.83
CA PHE A 264 -12.11 -8.92 3.30
C PHE A 264 -11.02 -8.57 4.33
N GLY A 265 -11.33 -8.70 5.62
CA GLY A 265 -10.48 -8.30 6.73
C GLY A 265 -10.76 -6.88 7.22
N ILE A 266 -10.00 -6.43 8.22
CA ILE A 266 -10.22 -5.15 8.95
C ILE A 266 -10.34 -3.93 8.03
N GLU A 267 -9.69 -3.95 6.86
CA GLU A 267 -9.79 -2.93 5.82
C GLU A 267 -11.22 -2.72 5.31
N GLY A 268 -12.07 -3.74 5.38
CA GLY A 268 -13.48 -3.68 5.00
C GLY A 268 -14.40 -3.06 6.04
N SER A 269 -13.89 -2.64 7.20
CA SER A 269 -14.72 -2.16 8.31
C SER A 269 -15.05 -0.66 8.27
N ILE A 270 -16.18 -0.30 8.88
CA ILE A 270 -16.56 1.11 9.10
C ILE A 270 -15.58 1.83 10.04
N ILE A 271 -14.93 1.09 10.95
CA ILE A 271 -13.94 1.65 11.87
C ILE A 271 -12.72 2.13 11.06
N THR A 272 -12.28 1.34 10.08
CA THR A 272 -11.24 1.74 9.13
C THR A 272 -11.66 2.96 8.32
N THR A 273 -12.92 3.06 7.88
CA THR A 273 -13.45 4.25 7.20
C THR A 273 -13.30 5.51 8.04
N ILE A 274 -13.75 5.46 9.29
CA ILE A 274 -13.71 6.60 10.22
C ILE A 274 -12.26 7.03 10.46
N MET A 275 -11.39 6.07 10.78
CA MET A 275 -9.98 6.34 11.06
C MET A 275 -9.26 6.96 9.85
N LEU A 276 -9.39 6.36 8.66
CA LEU A 276 -8.74 6.87 7.45
C LEU A 276 -9.32 8.23 7.02
N SER A 277 -10.61 8.47 7.26
CA SER A 277 -11.24 9.77 6.99
C SER A 277 -10.65 10.86 7.88
N ILE A 278 -10.56 10.61 9.19
CA ILE A 278 -9.94 11.55 10.14
C ILE A 278 -8.49 11.81 9.76
N ALA A 279 -7.70 10.76 9.50
CA ALA A 279 -6.30 10.89 9.11
C ALA A 279 -6.13 11.71 7.81
N SER A 280 -6.97 11.44 6.80
CA SER A 280 -6.95 12.17 5.53
C SER A 280 -7.32 13.64 5.71
N ILE A 281 -8.34 13.95 6.52
CA ILE A 281 -8.74 15.33 6.83
C ILE A 281 -7.63 16.07 7.58
N VAL A 282 -6.96 15.42 8.53
CA VAL A 282 -5.84 16.00 9.27
C VAL A 282 -4.68 16.32 8.33
N LEU A 283 -4.30 15.40 7.44
CA LEU A 283 -3.24 15.63 6.46
C LEU A 283 -3.63 16.73 5.47
N TRP A 284 -4.87 16.73 4.98
CA TRP A 284 -5.39 17.78 4.11
C TRP A 284 -5.33 19.16 4.78
N ARG A 285 -5.77 19.29 6.04
CA ARG A 285 -5.66 20.53 6.81
C ARG A 285 -4.21 20.97 7.02
N GLN A 286 -3.27 20.05 7.21
CA GLN A 286 -1.85 20.39 7.35
C GLN A 286 -1.24 20.87 6.03
N LEU A 287 -1.63 20.27 4.91
CA LEU A 287 -1.16 20.63 3.57
C LEU A 287 -1.69 21.98 3.10
N TRP A 288 -2.99 22.25 3.33
CA TRP A 288 -3.67 23.41 2.77
C TRP A 288 -4.19 24.42 3.80
N GLY A 289 -4.46 24.02 5.05
CA GLY A 289 -5.00 24.90 6.09
C GLY A 289 -4.02 25.97 6.61
N ARG A 290 -2.70 25.71 6.60
CA ARG A 290 -1.70 26.75 6.90
C ARG A 290 -1.59 27.82 5.80
N ARG A 291 -2.09 27.53 4.60
CA ARG A 291 -1.97 28.41 3.41
C ARG A 291 -3.13 29.41 3.29
N ALA A 292 -4.29 29.10 3.88
CA ALA A 292 -5.40 30.06 3.98
C ALA A 292 -5.00 31.24 4.87
N LYS A 293 -4.43 30.95 6.06
CA LYS A 293 -3.96 31.99 6.98
C LYS A 293 -2.93 32.94 6.38
N GLN A 294 -2.00 32.47 5.54
CA GLN A 294 -0.99 33.36 4.93
C GLN A 294 -1.53 34.27 3.81
N ARG A 295 -2.69 33.96 3.22
CA ARG A 295 -3.33 34.82 2.20
C ARG A 295 -4.25 35.89 2.80
N ASP A 296 -4.75 35.67 4.01
CA ASP A 296 -5.57 36.67 4.71
C ASP A 296 -4.74 37.78 5.38
N PHE A 297 -3.40 37.66 5.38
CA PHE A 297 -2.46 38.65 5.92
C PHE A 297 -1.55 39.29 4.84
N SER A 298 -1.85 39.11 3.55
CA SER A 298 -1.13 39.69 2.41
C SER A 298 -2.07 40.49 1.52
#